data_AF-A0A6I7WZ34-F1
#
_entry.id   AF-A0A6I7WZ34-F1
#
_cell.length_a   1.000
_cell.length_b   1.000
_cell.length_c   1.000
_cell.angle_alpha   90.00
_cell.angle_beta   90.00
_cell.angle_gamma   90.00
#
_symmetry.space_group_name_H-M   'P 1'
#
loop_
_entity.id
_entity.type
_entity.pdbx_description
1 polymer ?
#
loop_
_entity_poly.entity_id
_entity_poly.type
_entity_poly.pdbx_seq_one_letter_code
_entity_poly.pdbx_strand_id
1 'polypeptide(L)'
;RFVIALKYDGENDYRYLVATDLTWRTQDIIQAYTLRWLIEVFFEDWKLYEGWGREAKQLDEEGSSRGLILSLLFDHCLLLHPEQIARIESKLPAYTVGSLQRKSQMDVLLEFITSLLEFPDPGDKLKELGELIKDVFQLMPSGKHMIGRDLGRLEPTASLKYCSAG
;
A
#
# COMPACT_ATOMS: atom_id res chain seq x y z
N ARG A 1 7.68 -3.13 -38.13
CA ARG A 1 8.28 -3.17 -36.78
C ARG A 1 9.66 -2.55 -36.89
N PHE A 2 9.97 -1.59 -36.05
CA PHE A 2 11.24 -0.87 -36.03
C PHE A 2 12.04 -1.33 -34.81
N VAL A 3 13.33 -1.64 -35.00
CA VAL A 3 14.20 -2.14 -33.94
C VAL A 3 15.30 -1.12 -33.69
N ILE A 4 15.45 -0.71 -32.43
CA ILE A 4 16.42 0.28 -31.99
C ILE A 4 17.40 -0.41 -31.06
N ALA A 5 18.68 -0.44 -31.42
CA ALA A 5 19.76 -0.89 -30.54
C ALA A 5 20.29 0.30 -29.73
N LEU A 6 20.31 0.15 -28.40
CA LEU A 6 20.77 1.14 -27.44
C LEU A 6 21.95 0.58 -26.66
N LYS A 7 22.98 1.39 -26.46
CA LYS A 7 24.14 1.05 -25.64
C LYS A 7 24.59 2.31 -24.92
N TYR A 8 24.56 2.30 -23.59
CA TYR A 8 25.06 3.43 -22.81
C TYR A 8 26.58 3.37 -22.68
N ASP A 9 27.20 4.52 -22.41
CA ASP A 9 28.64 4.60 -22.16
C ASP A 9 29.03 3.70 -20.97
N GLY A 10 30.01 2.83 -21.19
CA GLY A 10 30.49 1.86 -20.19
C GLY A 10 29.75 0.52 -20.17
N GLU A 11 28.67 0.35 -20.95
CA GLU A 11 28.02 -0.96 -21.11
C GLU A 11 28.75 -1.81 -22.16
N ASN A 12 28.73 -3.13 -22.00
CA ASN A 12 29.26 -4.06 -23.01
C ASN A 12 28.18 -4.50 -24.00
N ASP A 13 26.97 -4.72 -23.48
CA ASP A 13 25.85 -5.29 -24.21
C ASP A 13 24.90 -4.24 -24.77
N TYR A 14 24.25 -4.56 -25.89
CA TYR A 14 23.17 -3.75 -26.45
C TYR A 14 21.82 -4.12 -25.83
N ARG A 15 20.99 -3.12 -25.59
CA ARG A 15 19.56 -3.25 -25.29
C ARG A 15 18.76 -2.98 -26.55
N TYR A 16 17.62 -3.64 -26.71
CA TYR A 16 16.79 -3.50 -27.91
C TYR A 16 15.40 -3.01 -27.55
N LEU A 17 14.96 -1.95 -28.23
CA LEU A 17 13.56 -1.51 -28.22
C LEU A 17 12.90 -1.90 -29.54
N VAL A 18 11.66 -2.36 -29.47
CA VAL A 18 10.86 -2.69 -30.64
C VAL A 18 9.62 -1.81 -30.66
N ALA A 19 9.46 -1.03 -31.71
CA ALA A 19 8.30 -0.18 -31.93
C ALA A 19 7.44 -0.70 -33.09
N THR A 20 6.13 -0.55 -32.95
CA THR A 20 5.14 -0.88 -33.98
C THR A 20 4.81 0.31 -34.88
N ASP A 21 4.78 1.52 -34.31
CA ASP A 21 4.56 2.77 -35.04
C ASP A 21 5.85 3.22 -35.76
N LEU A 22 5.77 3.40 -37.07
CA LEU A 22 6.88 3.80 -37.94
C LEU A 22 6.87 5.29 -38.28
N THR A 23 5.87 6.04 -37.81
CA THR A 23 5.73 7.48 -38.09
C THR A 23 6.53 8.35 -37.13
N TRP A 24 6.98 7.79 -36.00
CA TRP A 24 7.75 8.51 -34.98
C TRP A 24 9.24 8.48 -35.26
N ARG A 25 9.95 9.55 -34.87
CA ARG A 25 11.42 9.55 -34.95
C ARG A 25 11.98 8.63 -33.88
N THR A 26 13.14 8.02 -34.15
CA THR A 26 13.87 7.18 -33.20
C THR A 26 14.04 7.84 -31.83
N GLN A 27 14.37 9.14 -31.79
CA GLN A 27 14.55 9.90 -30.56
C GLN A 27 13.25 10.02 -29.75
N ASP A 28 12.10 10.22 -30.40
CA ASP A 28 10.80 10.33 -29.73
C ASP A 28 10.40 8.98 -29.10
N ILE A 29 10.68 7.87 -29.80
CA ILE A 29 10.45 6.51 -29.27
C ILE A 29 11.31 6.26 -28.03
N ILE A 30 12.60 6.63 -28.06
CA ILE A 30 13.51 6.47 -26.92
C ILE A 30 13.03 7.33 -25.75
N GLN A 31 12.66 8.59 -25.99
CA GLN A 31 12.16 9.51 -24.95
C GLN A 31 10.84 9.02 -24.34
N ALA A 32 9.91 8.51 -25.15
CA ALA A 32 8.69 7.92 -24.61
C ALA A 32 8.99 6.68 -23.74
N TYR A 33 9.97 5.85 -24.15
CA TYR A 33 10.36 4.67 -23.37
C TYR A 33 10.99 5.03 -22.02
N THR A 34 11.65 6.19 -21.87
CA THR A 34 12.17 6.60 -20.55
C THR A 34 11.04 6.89 -19.56
N LEU A 35 9.87 7.31 -20.05
CA LEU A 35 8.67 7.51 -19.22
C LEU A 35 8.08 6.19 -18.68
N ARG A 36 8.53 5.02 -19.16
CA ARG A 36 8.15 3.72 -18.59
C ARG A 36 8.40 3.66 -17.08
N TRP A 37 9.45 4.33 -16.58
CA TRP A 37 9.78 4.36 -15.16
C TRP A 37 8.67 4.97 -14.29
N LEU A 38 7.78 5.79 -14.86
CA LEU A 38 6.66 6.39 -14.12
C LEU A 38 5.76 5.33 -13.48
N ILE A 39 5.62 4.14 -14.09
CA ILE A 39 4.83 3.06 -13.47
C ILE A 39 5.50 2.50 -12.21
N GLU A 40 6.84 2.50 -12.16
CA GLU A 40 7.58 2.04 -10.99
C GLU A 40 7.45 3.03 -9.84
N VAL A 41 7.52 4.34 -10.15
CA VAL A 41 7.23 5.42 -9.19
C VAL A 41 5.80 5.31 -8.65
N PHE A 42 4.82 5.04 -9.53
CA PHE A 42 3.44 4.78 -9.10
C PHE A 42 3.36 3.58 -8.14
N PHE A 43 3.99 2.44 -8.48
CA PHE A 43 3.95 1.26 -7.62
C PHE A 43 4.62 1.50 -6.26
N GLU A 44 5.68 2.30 -6.19
CA GLU A 44 6.33 2.66 -4.95
C GLU A 44 5.41 3.53 -4.07
N ASP A 45 4.86 4.62 -4.62
CA ASP A 45 4.01 5.56 -3.88
C ASP A 45 2.73 4.87 -3.37
N TRP A 46 2.03 4.15 -4.26
CA TRP A 46 0.82 3.40 -3.93
C TRP A 46 1.07 2.36 -2.83
N LYS A 47 2.09 1.52 -2.95
CA LYS A 47 2.37 0.50 -1.92
C LYS A 47 2.72 1.11 -0.56
N LEU A 48 3.41 2.24 -0.54
CA LEU A 48 3.88 2.87 0.69
C LEU A 48 2.78 3.63 1.45
N TYR A 49 1.86 4.29 0.74
CA TYR A 49 0.91 5.22 1.34
C TYR A 49 -0.54 4.75 1.31
N GLU A 50 -0.93 3.84 0.41
CA GLU A 50 -2.31 3.38 0.27
C GLU A 50 -2.62 2.13 1.09
N GLY A 51 -1.89 1.92 2.18
CA GLY A 51 -2.12 0.86 3.16
C GLY A 51 -1.82 -0.56 2.67
N TRP A 52 -1.74 -0.81 1.35
CA TRP A 52 -1.51 -2.14 0.77
C TRP A 52 -0.21 -2.78 1.26
N GLY A 53 0.89 -2.03 1.30
CA GLY A 53 2.20 -2.55 1.72
C GLY A 53 2.46 -2.57 3.23
N ARG A 54 1.65 -1.89 4.04
CA ARG A 54 1.94 -1.68 5.48
C ARG A 54 0.84 -2.16 6.42
N GLU A 55 -0.42 -1.84 6.12
CA GLU A 55 -1.53 -1.94 7.08
C GLU A 55 -2.55 -3.02 6.69
N ALA A 56 -2.64 -3.36 5.41
CA ALA A 56 -3.66 -4.27 4.92
C ALA A 56 -3.27 -5.74 5.18
N LYS A 57 -3.82 -6.31 6.26
CA LYS A 57 -3.79 -7.77 6.48
C LYS A 57 -4.81 -8.42 5.56
N GLN A 58 -4.38 -8.75 4.35
CA GLN A 58 -5.22 -9.44 3.40
C GLN A 58 -5.44 -10.88 3.87
N LEU A 59 -6.64 -11.15 4.37
CA LEU A 59 -7.08 -12.51 4.65
C LEU A 59 -7.55 -13.09 3.34
N ASP A 60 -7.05 -14.28 2.99
CA ASP A 60 -7.44 -15.02 1.78
C ASP A 60 -7.28 -14.29 0.42
N GLU A 61 -7.69 -14.96 -0.65
CA GLU A 61 -7.62 -14.45 -2.02
C GLU A 61 -8.59 -13.30 -2.26
N GLU A 62 -9.80 -13.39 -1.69
CA GLU A 62 -10.86 -12.42 -1.90
C GLU A 62 -10.56 -11.12 -1.15
N GLY A 63 -10.10 -11.22 0.11
CA GLY A 63 -9.61 -10.06 0.86
C GLY A 63 -8.50 -9.35 0.11
N SER A 64 -7.52 -10.11 -0.39
CA SER A 64 -6.42 -9.58 -1.22
C SER A 64 -6.93 -8.83 -2.44
N SER A 65 -7.81 -9.44 -3.25
CA SER A 65 -8.34 -8.82 -4.46
C SER A 65 -9.13 -7.54 -4.18
N ARG A 66 -10.04 -7.58 -3.19
CA ARG A 66 -10.87 -6.43 -2.82
C ARG A 66 -10.05 -5.29 -2.25
N GLY A 67 -9.09 -5.59 -1.37
CA GLY A 67 -8.20 -4.60 -0.79
C GLY A 67 -7.36 -3.90 -1.86
N LEU A 68 -6.88 -4.65 -2.86
CA LEU A 68 -6.13 -4.12 -3.98
C LEU A 68 -6.99 -3.14 -4.77
N ILE A 69 -8.17 -3.58 -5.18
CA ILE A 69 -9.12 -2.76 -5.96
C ILE A 69 -9.48 -1.48 -5.21
N LEU A 70 -9.83 -1.59 -3.93
CA LEU A 70 -10.19 -0.43 -3.10
C LEU A 70 -9.03 0.56 -2.97
N SER A 71 -7.81 0.08 -2.73
CA SER A 71 -6.63 0.96 -2.63
C SER A 71 -6.33 1.69 -3.93
N LEU A 72 -6.48 1.03 -5.08
CA LEU A 72 -6.28 1.65 -6.40
C LEU A 72 -7.39 2.66 -6.74
N LEU A 73 -8.63 2.36 -6.37
CA LEU A 73 -9.75 3.29 -6.52
C LEU A 73 -9.56 4.52 -5.63
N PHE A 74 -9.08 4.34 -4.39
CA PHE A 74 -8.80 5.44 -3.49
C PHE A 74 -7.68 6.34 -4.03
N ASP A 75 -6.58 5.77 -4.52
CA ASP A 75 -5.50 6.51 -5.20
C ASP A 75 -6.04 7.37 -6.35
N HIS A 76 -6.93 6.81 -7.19
CA HIS A 76 -7.60 7.57 -8.25
C HIS A 76 -8.47 8.69 -7.70
N CYS A 77 -9.21 8.45 -6.61
CA CYS A 77 -10.04 9.47 -5.97
C CYS A 77 -9.21 10.64 -5.42
N LEU A 78 -7.95 10.43 -5.04
CA LEU A 78 -7.09 11.53 -4.58
C LEU A 78 -6.81 12.56 -5.68
N LEU A 79 -6.88 12.19 -6.96
CA LEU A 79 -6.82 13.15 -8.07
C LEU A 79 -8.00 14.14 -8.05
N LEU A 80 -9.12 13.76 -7.42
CA LEU A 80 -10.30 14.59 -7.23
C LEU A 80 -10.23 15.44 -5.96
N HIS A 81 -9.15 15.34 -5.16
CA HIS A 81 -8.97 16.21 -4.00
C HIS A 81 -8.87 17.67 -4.45
N PRO A 82 -9.52 18.64 -3.79
CA PRO A 82 -9.53 20.04 -4.23
C PRO A 82 -8.14 20.64 -4.43
N GLU A 83 -7.19 20.33 -3.53
CA GLU A 83 -5.81 20.79 -3.67
C GLU A 83 -5.08 20.15 -4.87
N GLN A 84 -5.45 18.93 -5.26
CA GLN A 84 -4.90 18.29 -6.46
C GLN A 84 -5.49 18.85 -7.73
N ILE A 85 -6.82 19.02 -7.78
CA ILE A 85 -7.51 19.64 -8.91
C ILE A 85 -6.89 21.02 -9.21
N ALA A 86 -6.73 21.86 -8.19
CA ALA A 86 -6.15 23.19 -8.33
C ALA A 86 -4.72 23.15 -8.93
N ARG A 87 -3.90 22.15 -8.56
CA ARG A 87 -2.55 21.96 -9.11
C ARG A 87 -2.59 21.50 -10.56
N ILE A 88 -3.44 20.52 -10.88
CA ILE A 88 -3.60 19.96 -12.22
C ILE A 88 -4.09 21.03 -13.19
N GLU A 89 -5.12 21.80 -12.82
CA GLU A 89 -5.65 22.91 -13.61
C GLU A 89 -4.59 24.00 -13.82
N SER A 90 -3.74 24.22 -12.83
CA SER A 90 -2.62 25.17 -12.90
C SER A 90 -1.38 24.61 -13.62
N LYS A 91 -1.43 23.38 -14.15
CA LYS A 91 -0.29 22.68 -14.76
C LYS A 91 0.94 22.57 -13.85
N LEU A 92 0.71 22.51 -12.54
CA LEU A 92 1.74 22.31 -11.53
C LEU A 92 1.88 20.82 -11.22
N PRO A 93 3.04 20.39 -10.70
CA PRO A 93 3.19 19.04 -10.18
C PRO A 93 2.12 18.75 -9.12
N ALA A 94 1.51 17.57 -9.25
CA ALA A 94 0.61 17.02 -8.25
C ALA A 94 1.35 16.79 -6.92
N TYR A 95 0.63 16.88 -5.81
CA TYR A 95 1.19 16.49 -4.50
C TYR A 95 1.36 14.97 -4.43
N THR A 96 2.28 14.51 -3.58
CA THR A 96 2.43 13.08 -3.31
C THR A 96 1.24 12.57 -2.51
N VAL A 97 0.82 11.34 -2.78
CA VAL A 97 -0.33 10.69 -2.12
C VAL A 97 -0.19 10.75 -0.60
N GLY A 98 0.98 10.38 -0.08
CA GLY A 98 1.25 10.40 1.35
C GLY A 98 1.14 11.79 2.00
N SER A 99 1.45 12.87 1.26
CA SER A 99 1.33 14.23 1.81
C SER A 99 -0.13 14.68 1.90
N LEU A 100 -0.93 14.37 0.88
CA LEU A 100 -2.37 14.63 0.86
C LEU A 100 -3.08 13.87 1.97
N GLN A 101 -2.85 12.56 2.05
CA GLN A 101 -3.48 11.71 3.05
C GLN A 101 -3.20 12.21 4.47
N ARG A 102 -1.95 12.53 4.80
CA ARG A 102 -1.58 13.06 6.12
C ARG A 102 -2.24 14.39 6.40
N LYS A 103 -2.26 15.30 5.42
CA LYS A 103 -2.90 16.60 5.57
C LYS A 103 -4.41 16.44 5.81
N SER A 104 -5.09 15.69 4.95
CA SER A 104 -6.53 15.42 5.09
C SER A 104 -6.87 14.74 6.41
N GLN A 105 -6.04 13.79 6.88
CA GLN A 105 -6.22 13.15 8.20
C GLN A 105 -6.14 14.17 9.35
N MET A 106 -5.19 15.10 9.29
CA MET A 106 -5.05 16.15 10.32
C MET A 106 -6.19 17.16 10.25
N ASP A 107 -6.62 17.54 9.05
CA ASP A 107 -7.74 18.45 8.85
C ASP A 107 -9.04 17.85 9.42
N VAL A 108 -9.31 16.57 9.14
CA VAL A 108 -10.45 15.82 9.72
C VAL A 108 -10.32 15.66 11.24
N LEU A 109 -9.13 15.39 11.76
CA LEU A 109 -8.91 15.27 13.20
C LEU A 109 -9.18 16.60 13.92
N LEU A 110 -8.72 17.72 13.35
CA LEU A 110 -8.96 19.05 13.91
C LEU A 110 -10.45 19.41 13.88
N GLU A 111 -11.13 19.13 12.77
CA GLU A 111 -12.58 19.32 12.65
C GLU A 111 -13.33 18.46 13.66
N PHE A 112 -12.94 17.19 13.81
CA PHE A 112 -13.50 16.28 14.81
C PHE A 112 -13.33 16.84 16.24
N ILE A 113 -12.11 17.25 16.62
CA ILE A 113 -11.85 17.83 17.96
C ILE A 113 -12.69 19.09 18.17
N THR A 114 -12.76 19.96 17.16
CA THR A 114 -13.55 21.19 17.23
C THR A 114 -15.03 20.87 17.46
N SER A 115 -15.58 19.94 16.68
CA SER A 115 -16.97 19.50 16.82
C SER A 115 -17.26 18.86 18.18
N LEU A 116 -16.29 18.11 18.74
CA LEU A 116 -16.43 17.51 20.07
C LEU A 116 -16.53 18.56 21.17
N LEU A 117 -15.73 19.63 21.06
CA LEU A 117 -15.72 20.73 22.03
C LEU A 117 -16.97 21.62 21.98
N GLU A 118 -17.72 21.59 20.88
CA GLU A 118 -18.99 22.32 20.73
C GLU A 118 -20.18 21.64 21.45
N PHE A 119 -20.02 20.40 21.91
CA PHE A 119 -21.08 19.72 22.67
C PHE A 119 -21.27 20.35 24.06
N PRO A 120 -22.51 20.32 24.62
CA PRO A 120 -22.77 20.82 25.97
C PRO A 120 -21.96 20.12 27.06
N ASP A 121 -21.65 18.83 26.88
CA ASP A 121 -20.75 18.05 27.74
C ASP A 121 -19.78 17.22 26.88
N PRO A 122 -18.64 17.79 26.48
CA PRO A 122 -17.62 17.10 25.68
C PRO A 122 -16.99 15.91 26.41
N GLY A 123 -16.95 15.97 27.75
CA GLY A 123 -16.33 14.94 28.57
C GLY A 123 -17.12 13.63 28.51
N ASP A 124 -18.44 13.72 28.59
CA ASP A 124 -19.31 12.55 28.47
C ASP A 124 -19.35 12.00 27.04
N LYS A 125 -19.33 12.88 26.02
CA LYS A 125 -19.22 12.43 24.62
C LYS A 125 -17.92 11.69 24.33
N LEU A 126 -16.81 12.14 24.91
CA LEU A 126 -15.53 11.44 24.78
C LEU A 126 -15.55 10.06 25.46
N LYS A 127 -16.24 9.90 26.60
CA LYS A 127 -16.42 8.60 27.25
C LYS A 127 -17.24 7.65 26.37
N GLU A 128 -18.35 8.13 25.81
CA GLU A 128 -19.20 7.36 24.89
C GLU A 128 -18.38 6.85 23.68
N LEU A 129 -17.56 7.72 23.08
CA LEU A 129 -16.64 7.32 22.02
C LEU A 129 -15.64 6.25 22.50
N GLY A 130 -15.10 6.41 23.71
CA GLY A 130 -14.19 5.45 24.31
C GLY A 130 -14.81 4.07 24.54
N GLU A 131 -16.11 4.00 24.84
CA GLU A 131 -16.85 2.74 24.90
C GLU A 131 -17.05 2.13 23.51
N LEU A 132 -17.45 2.94 22.54
CA LEU A 132 -17.63 2.50 21.15
C LEU A 132 -16.33 1.95 20.55
N ILE A 133 -15.18 2.56 20.85
CA ILE A 133 -13.86 2.08 20.42
C ILE A 133 -13.58 0.67 20.96
N LYS A 134 -13.94 0.38 22.23
CA LYS A 134 -13.74 -0.96 22.81
C LYS A 134 -14.61 -2.01 22.12
N ASP A 135 -15.81 -1.63 21.71
CA ASP A 135 -16.73 -2.52 21.01
C ASP A 135 -16.28 -2.82 19.57
N VAL A 136 -15.72 -1.83 18.88
CA VAL A 136 -15.21 -1.97 17.51
C VAL A 136 -13.86 -2.69 17.46
N PHE A 137 -12.91 -2.31 18.32
CA PHE A 137 -11.54 -2.84 18.32
C PHE A 137 -11.36 -3.94 19.38
N GLN A 138 -11.95 -5.10 19.10
CA GLN A 138 -11.88 -6.24 20.01
C GLN A 138 -10.53 -6.97 19.94
N LEU A 139 -10.01 -7.35 21.11
CA LEU A 139 -8.84 -8.21 21.20
C LEU A 139 -9.25 -9.66 20.91
N MET A 140 -8.72 -10.20 19.81
CA MET A 140 -8.97 -11.58 19.43
C MET A 140 -8.00 -12.53 20.14
N PRO A 141 -8.48 -13.63 20.76
CA PRO A 141 -7.60 -14.61 21.37
C PRO A 141 -6.73 -15.30 20.31
N SER A 142 -5.42 -15.42 20.59
CA SER A 142 -4.47 -16.02 19.65
C SER A 142 -4.24 -17.50 19.94
N GLY A 143 -4.38 -18.34 18.91
CA GLY A 143 -3.97 -19.74 18.96
C GLY A 143 -2.46 -19.97 18.86
N LYS A 144 -1.66 -18.92 18.62
CA LYS A 144 -0.21 -19.01 18.37
C LYS A 144 0.56 -19.72 19.49
N HIS A 145 0.13 -19.53 20.73
CA HIS A 145 0.78 -20.09 21.91
C HIS A 145 0.33 -21.51 22.26
N MET A 146 -0.55 -22.11 21.44
CA MET A 146 -1.01 -23.50 21.57
C MET A 146 -1.60 -23.87 22.94
N ILE A 147 -2.05 -22.88 23.72
CA ILE A 147 -2.66 -23.09 25.04
C ILE A 147 -3.91 -23.96 24.89
N GLY A 148 -4.00 -25.05 25.65
CA GLY A 148 -5.15 -25.97 25.66
C GLY A 148 -5.25 -26.88 24.44
N ARG A 149 -4.23 -26.92 23.57
CA ARG A 149 -4.18 -27.87 22.43
C ARG A 149 -3.49 -29.17 22.84
N ASP A 150 -4.04 -30.28 22.39
CA ASP A 150 -3.36 -31.58 22.46
C ASP A 150 -2.21 -31.58 21.44
N LEU A 151 -0.98 -31.66 21.94
CA LEU A 151 0.24 -31.74 21.12
C LEU A 151 0.64 -33.19 20.82
N GLY A 152 -0.18 -34.16 21.27
CA GLY A 152 0.14 -35.57 21.22
C GLY A 152 1.28 -35.94 22.17
N ARG A 153 1.87 -37.11 21.91
CA ARG A 153 2.92 -37.70 22.74
C ARG A 153 4.28 -37.08 22.41
N LEU A 154 4.72 -36.12 23.22
CA LEU A 154 6.03 -35.45 23.12
C LEU A 154 7.07 -36.06 24.07
N GLU A 155 7.21 -37.38 24.06
CA GLU A 155 8.18 -38.10 24.90
C GLU A 155 8.98 -39.13 24.08
N PRO A 156 10.17 -39.53 24.54
CA PRO A 156 11.01 -40.50 23.83
C PRO A 156 10.27 -41.83 23.59
N THR A 157 10.35 -42.33 22.36
CA THR A 157 9.83 -43.65 22.02
C THR A 157 10.92 -44.70 22.25
N ALA A 158 10.71 -45.58 23.23
CA ALA A 158 11.72 -46.53 23.70
C ALA A 158 12.25 -47.49 22.60
N SER A 159 11.42 -47.85 21.63
CA SER A 159 11.81 -48.70 20.49
C SER A 159 12.68 -48.00 19.45
N LEU A 160 12.82 -46.68 19.51
CA LEU A 160 13.61 -45.86 18.57
C LEU A 160 14.98 -45.43 19.16
N LYS A 161 15.44 -46.08 20.24
CA LYS A 161 16.76 -45.86 20.88
C LYS A 161 17.95 -46.36 20.04
N TYR A 162 17.97 -46.09 18.74
CA TYR A 162 19.03 -46.54 17.82
C TYR A 162 19.67 -45.36 17.08
N CYS A 163 20.22 -44.41 17.83
CA CYS A 163 21.15 -43.38 17.34
C CYS A 163 21.94 -42.78 18.52
N SER A 164 22.59 -43.63 19.31
CA SER A 164 23.64 -43.20 20.26
C SER A 164 24.69 -44.31 20.42
N ALA A 165 25.20 -44.78 19.29
CA ALA A 165 26.39 -45.61 19.22
C ALA A 165 27.30 -45.00 18.13
N GLY A 166 28.06 -44.00 18.55
CA GLY A 166 29.27 -43.50 17.92
C GLY A 166 30.26 -43.25 19.05
#